data_AF-A0A1V2QES2-F1
#
_entry.id   AF-A0A1V2QES2-F1
#
_cell.length_a   1.000
_cell.length_b   1.000
_cell.length_c   1.000
_cell.angle_alpha   90.00
_cell.angle_beta   90.00
_cell.angle_gamma   90.00
#
_symmetry.space_group_name_H-M   'P 1'
#
loop_
_entity.id
_entity.type
_entity.pdbx_description
1 polymer ?
#
loop_
_entity_poly.entity_id
_entity_poly.type
_entity_poly.pdbx_seq_one_letter_code
_entity_poly.pdbx_strand_id
1 'polypeptide(L)'
;MARRWVDKLVRWAMRDLSGAEEMAVRARRLAARSPRYEHDLTSVLLLLAQRQVEAGRPDDALATLAEAVQVCRRRADGESARFEPNLAAALRSRSLLHAELGRWEHALSAAEQAVDLYRRLMPGDPERFEPRYANALDQFGICLSECDRLEEAVPVAERAVRIVRRLSAGSPDERLPDLARCVQNLGALLIDARRFEEGLHATEEAIRLRRRLDRDEPGRYETVLADLLRNRDLCLTTWTRHVAEQAAPDEVVLGPYPLCDACKQVNGGLVAVRHRQVHVRAHGKESCVDQGLAGIMAGLWAVCDTTTCCEDEDGRAYVAPVAGQAFAAEEFLAGLGIRVENEGGALYFALPSSAGSYRMDSDARP
;
A
#
# COMPACT_ATOMS: atom_id res chain seq x y z
N MET A 1 44.88 10.10 -0.41
CA MET A 1 44.60 10.74 0.89
C MET A 1 43.48 11.79 0.87
N ALA A 2 43.20 12.49 -0.25
CA ALA A 2 42.14 13.51 -0.33
C ALA A 2 40.70 13.00 -0.14
N ARG A 3 40.35 11.78 -0.59
CA ARG A 3 38.99 11.20 -0.44
C ARG A 3 38.55 11.00 1.01
N ARG A 4 39.47 10.69 1.92
CA ARG A 4 39.16 10.34 3.33
C ARG A 4 38.80 11.55 4.20
N TRP A 5 39.24 12.74 3.80
CA TRP A 5 38.90 14.01 4.46
C TRP A 5 37.54 14.54 4.00
N VAL A 6 37.21 14.36 2.71
CA VAL A 6 35.90 14.71 2.16
C VAL A 6 34.80 13.97 2.92
N ASP A 7 34.89 12.66 3.12
CA ASP A 7 33.85 11.88 3.84
C ASP A 7 33.62 12.27 5.31
N LYS A 8 34.59 12.86 6.00
CA LYS A 8 34.43 13.32 7.39
C LYS A 8 33.88 14.76 7.45
N LEU A 9 34.35 15.64 6.58
CA LEU A 9 33.83 17.01 6.45
C LEU A 9 32.41 17.04 5.86
N VAL A 10 32.12 16.16 4.90
CA VAL A 10 30.78 15.89 4.34
C VAL A 10 29.85 15.46 5.48
N ARG A 11 30.22 14.47 6.30
CA ARG A 11 29.38 14.06 7.44
C ARG A 11 29.15 15.14 8.51
N TRP A 12 30.13 16.00 8.78
CA TRP A 12 30.00 17.06 9.79
C TRP A 12 29.28 18.31 9.26
N ALA A 13 29.61 18.77 8.05
CA ALA A 13 28.97 19.92 7.41
C ALA A 13 27.53 19.63 6.96
N MET A 14 27.10 18.37 6.88
CA MET A 14 25.77 18.00 6.37
C MET A 14 24.74 17.73 7.47
N ARG A 15 25.08 18.07 8.71
CA ARG A 15 24.22 17.91 9.88
C ARG A 15 23.22 19.05 10.03
N ASP A 16 23.53 20.22 9.48
CA ASP A 16 22.66 21.40 9.45
C ASP A 16 22.65 22.04 8.06
N LEU A 17 21.73 22.99 7.86
CA LEU A 17 21.58 23.70 6.60
C LEU A 17 22.80 24.55 6.25
N SER A 18 23.39 25.22 7.24
CA SER A 18 24.52 26.16 7.04
C SER A 18 25.73 25.45 6.45
N GLY A 19 26.10 24.28 6.99
CA GLY A 19 27.22 23.52 6.46
C GLY A 19 26.94 22.94 5.07
N ALA A 20 25.69 22.59 4.76
CA ALA A 20 25.30 22.16 3.42
C ALA A 20 25.42 23.32 2.40
N GLU A 21 25.03 24.53 2.78
CA GLU A 21 25.18 25.75 1.97
C GLU A 21 26.65 26.08 1.72
N GLU A 22 27.50 26.03 2.76
CA GLU A 22 28.95 26.23 2.61
C GLU A 22 29.58 25.21 1.67
N MET A 23 29.19 23.94 1.80
CA MET A 23 29.68 22.87 0.94
C MET A 23 29.27 23.11 -0.52
N ALA A 24 28.02 23.52 -0.76
CA ALA A 24 27.55 23.84 -2.10
C ALA A 24 28.33 25.02 -2.70
N VAL A 25 28.61 26.08 -1.92
CA VAL A 25 29.45 27.19 -2.38
C VAL A 25 30.85 26.72 -2.78
N ARG A 26 31.48 25.86 -1.97
CA ARG A 26 32.80 25.29 -2.28
C ARG A 26 32.76 24.41 -3.52
N ALA A 27 31.76 23.54 -3.63
CA ALA A 27 31.58 22.65 -4.77
C ALA A 27 31.35 23.44 -6.07
N ARG A 28 30.54 24.51 -6.04
CA ARG A 28 30.32 25.42 -7.19
C ARG A 28 31.63 26.07 -7.64
N ARG A 29 32.44 26.57 -6.70
CA ARG A 29 33.77 27.16 -7.00
C ARG A 29 34.72 26.14 -7.63
N LEU A 30 34.72 24.90 -7.16
CA LEU A 30 35.54 23.83 -7.72
C LEU A 30 35.08 23.44 -9.13
N ALA A 31 33.78 23.26 -9.34
CA ALA A 31 33.20 22.96 -10.65
C ALA A 31 33.46 24.07 -11.68
N ALA A 32 33.36 25.34 -11.27
CA ALA A 32 33.70 26.48 -12.13
C ALA A 32 35.17 26.50 -12.57
N ARG A 33 36.09 26.01 -11.73
CA ARG A 33 37.51 25.87 -12.06
C ARG A 33 37.81 24.63 -12.89
N SER A 34 37.05 23.56 -12.70
CA SER A 34 37.25 22.31 -13.42
C SER A 34 35.96 21.50 -13.52
N PRO A 35 35.47 21.24 -14.75
CA PRO A 35 34.40 20.31 -15.08
C PRO A 35 34.34 18.99 -14.31
N ARG A 36 35.49 18.43 -13.93
CA ARG A 36 35.57 17.11 -13.28
C ARG A 36 34.82 17.02 -11.96
N TYR A 37 34.57 18.16 -11.31
CA TYR A 37 33.86 18.26 -10.03
C TYR A 37 32.35 18.44 -10.18
N GLU A 38 31.81 18.54 -11.40
CA GLU A 38 30.38 18.77 -11.62
C GLU A 38 29.50 17.62 -11.11
N HIS A 39 29.96 16.37 -11.20
CA HIS A 39 29.25 15.24 -10.62
C HIS A 39 29.16 15.36 -9.08
N ASP A 40 30.26 15.73 -8.43
CA ASP A 40 30.29 15.90 -6.97
C ASP A 40 29.41 17.09 -6.56
N LEU A 41 29.43 18.18 -7.34
CA LEU A 41 28.51 19.31 -7.19
C LEU A 41 27.05 18.85 -7.23
N THR A 42 26.62 18.08 -8.24
CA THR A 42 25.23 17.61 -8.32
C THR A 42 24.83 16.76 -7.10
N SER A 43 25.77 15.99 -6.54
CA SER A 43 25.52 15.19 -5.34
C SER A 43 25.35 16.08 -4.10
N VAL A 44 26.13 17.15 -3.99
CA VAL A 44 26.00 18.16 -2.92
C VAL A 44 24.70 18.96 -3.07
N LEU A 45 24.31 19.33 -4.29
CA LEU A 45 23.07 20.08 -4.55
C LEU A 45 21.83 19.26 -4.17
N LEU A 46 21.79 17.96 -4.50
CA LEU A 46 20.69 17.07 -4.11
C LEU A 46 20.49 17.04 -2.60
N LEU A 47 21.59 16.99 -1.85
CA LEU A 47 21.55 16.99 -0.40
C LEU A 47 21.20 18.36 0.19
N LEU A 48 21.74 19.44 -0.37
CA LEU A 48 21.38 20.80 0.06
C LEU A 48 19.87 21.02 -0.11
N ALA A 49 19.30 20.60 -1.24
CA ALA A 49 17.86 20.68 -1.47
C ALA A 49 17.07 19.92 -0.40
N GLN A 50 17.52 18.74 0.01
CA GLN A 50 16.90 17.99 1.11
C GLN A 50 16.95 18.78 2.44
N ARG A 51 18.09 19.37 2.79
CA ARG A 51 18.22 20.21 3.99
C ARG A 51 17.35 21.47 3.93
N GLN A 52 17.19 22.06 2.75
CA GLN A 52 16.33 23.22 2.54
C GLN A 52 14.86 22.87 2.73
N VAL A 53 14.41 21.70 2.26
CA VAL A 53 13.04 21.20 2.55
C VAL A 53 12.84 20.99 4.04
N GLU A 54 13.77 20.31 4.72
CA GLU A 54 13.71 20.07 6.17
C GLU A 54 13.71 21.39 6.99
N ALA A 55 14.29 22.45 6.45
CA ALA A 55 14.30 23.79 7.05
C ALA A 55 13.11 24.68 6.63
N GLY A 56 12.14 24.15 5.88
CA GLY A 56 10.96 24.92 5.44
C GLY A 56 11.26 25.96 4.35
N ARG A 57 12.27 25.72 3.51
CA ARG A 57 12.69 26.59 2.39
C ARG A 57 12.45 25.91 1.02
N PRO A 58 11.20 25.62 0.64
CA PRO A 58 10.89 24.84 -0.56
C PRO A 58 11.28 25.54 -1.86
N ASP A 59 11.15 26.87 -1.97
CA ASP A 59 11.54 27.59 -3.19
C ASP A 59 13.07 27.56 -3.41
N ASP A 60 13.88 27.64 -2.34
CA ASP A 60 15.33 27.50 -2.43
C ASP A 60 15.75 26.08 -2.82
N ALA A 61 15.04 25.06 -2.31
CA ALA A 61 15.22 23.67 -2.72
C ALA A 61 14.90 23.47 -4.20
N LEU A 62 13.81 24.06 -4.71
CA LEU A 62 13.47 24.00 -6.14
C LEU A 62 14.53 24.67 -7.01
N ALA A 63 15.08 25.82 -6.59
CA ALA A 63 16.16 26.50 -7.29
C ALA A 63 17.44 25.64 -7.31
N THR A 64 17.81 25.06 -6.16
CA THR A 64 18.97 24.17 -6.03
C THR A 64 18.83 22.91 -6.88
N LEU A 65 17.63 22.32 -6.92
CA LEU A 65 17.35 21.16 -7.78
C LEU A 65 17.34 21.54 -9.27
N ALA A 66 16.88 22.74 -9.63
CA ALA A 66 16.95 23.23 -11.01
C ALA A 66 18.42 23.32 -11.49
N GLU A 67 19.31 23.84 -10.64
CA GLU A 67 20.75 23.87 -10.92
C GLU A 67 21.31 22.45 -11.12
N ALA A 68 20.96 21.51 -10.23
CA ALA A 68 21.41 20.12 -10.34
C ALA A 68 20.96 19.48 -11.67
N VAL A 69 19.68 19.66 -12.05
CA VAL A 69 19.14 19.19 -13.34
C VAL A 69 19.89 19.81 -14.52
N GLN A 70 20.15 21.12 -14.47
CA GLN A 70 20.86 21.82 -15.55
C GLN A 70 22.29 21.30 -15.72
N VAL A 71 23.03 21.09 -14.63
CA VAL A 71 24.39 20.53 -14.67
C VAL A 71 24.35 19.11 -15.25
N CYS A 72 23.46 18.24 -14.74
CA CYS A 72 23.32 16.88 -15.23
C CYS A 72 22.95 16.81 -16.72
N ARG A 73 21.98 17.61 -17.18
CA ARG A 73 21.55 17.61 -18.59
C ARG A 73 22.66 18.08 -19.53
N ARG A 74 23.42 19.12 -19.17
CA ARG A 74 24.57 19.59 -19.98
C ARG A 74 25.65 18.53 -20.18
N ARG A 75 25.73 17.54 -19.30
CA ARG A 75 26.73 16.45 -19.35
C ARG A 75 26.18 15.15 -19.94
N ALA A 76 24.87 15.08 -20.17
CA ALA A 76 24.21 13.88 -20.66
C ALA A 76 24.62 13.51 -22.09
N ASP A 77 25.13 14.43 -22.90
CA ASP A 77 25.53 14.17 -24.29
C ASP A 77 26.94 13.53 -24.45
N GLY A 78 27.62 13.18 -23.36
CA GLY A 78 28.95 12.54 -23.43
C GLY A 78 29.39 11.75 -22.20
N GLU A 79 28.79 11.97 -21.02
CA GLU A 79 29.03 11.22 -19.78
C GLU A 79 27.70 10.70 -19.18
N SER A 80 26.75 10.28 -20.02
CA SER A 80 25.36 9.95 -19.63
C SER A 80 25.31 8.99 -18.45
N ALA A 81 26.07 7.89 -18.50
CA ALA A 81 26.10 6.86 -17.45
C ALA A 81 26.49 7.41 -16.06
N ARG A 82 27.27 8.50 -16.00
CA ARG A 82 27.73 9.10 -14.73
C ARG A 82 26.70 10.09 -14.16
N PHE A 83 26.00 10.85 -15.00
CA PHE A 83 25.12 11.94 -14.56
C PHE A 83 23.64 11.57 -14.51
N GLU A 84 23.20 10.56 -15.26
CA GLU A 84 21.81 10.09 -15.27
C GLU A 84 21.28 9.69 -13.89
N PRO A 85 22.03 9.00 -13.00
CA PRO A 85 21.55 8.69 -11.66
C PRO A 85 21.19 9.93 -10.83
N ASN A 86 22.02 10.98 -10.91
CA ASN A 86 21.78 12.23 -10.21
C ASN A 86 20.67 13.06 -10.88
N LEU A 87 20.54 12.99 -12.21
CA LEU A 87 19.43 13.60 -12.93
C LEU A 87 18.08 12.99 -12.51
N ALA A 88 17.99 11.66 -12.47
CA ALA A 88 16.80 10.94 -12.06
C ALA A 88 16.42 11.27 -10.61
N ALA A 89 17.41 11.31 -9.70
CA ALA A 89 17.21 11.69 -8.31
C ALA A 89 16.71 13.15 -8.18
N ALA A 90 17.30 14.09 -8.93
CA ALA A 90 16.91 15.50 -8.89
C ALA A 90 15.47 15.69 -9.40
N LEU A 91 15.11 15.03 -10.50
CA LEU A 91 13.77 15.09 -11.07
C LEU A 91 12.73 14.49 -10.14
N ARG A 92 13.03 13.34 -9.50
CA ARG A 92 12.14 12.75 -8.49
C ARG A 92 11.92 13.68 -7.29
N SER A 93 12.99 14.30 -6.78
CA SER A 93 12.88 15.27 -5.67
C SER A 93 12.12 16.53 -6.08
N ARG A 94 12.30 17.02 -7.32
CA ARG A 94 11.50 18.13 -7.85
C ARG A 94 10.03 17.78 -7.95
N SER A 95 9.72 16.56 -8.39
CA SER A 95 8.35 16.07 -8.48
C SER A 95 7.66 16.12 -7.11
N LEU A 96 8.28 15.50 -6.10
CA LEU A 96 7.77 15.51 -4.73
C LEU A 96 7.55 16.93 -4.20
N LEU A 97 8.52 17.82 -4.41
CA LEU A 97 8.43 19.19 -3.91
C LEU A 97 7.41 20.05 -4.66
N HIS A 98 7.21 19.82 -5.96
CA HIS A 98 6.12 20.45 -6.70
C HIS A 98 4.76 19.94 -6.21
N ALA A 99 4.62 18.64 -5.91
CA ALA A 99 3.41 18.05 -5.34
C ALA A 99 3.08 18.63 -3.96
N GLU A 100 4.06 18.74 -3.06
CA GLU A 100 3.90 19.39 -1.74
C GLU A 100 3.42 20.84 -1.83
N LEU A 101 3.72 21.54 -2.93
CA LEU A 101 3.29 22.91 -3.21
C LEU A 101 2.00 22.99 -4.06
N GLY A 102 1.35 21.87 -4.34
CA GLY A 102 0.14 21.79 -5.18
C GLY A 102 0.36 22.14 -6.66
N ARG A 103 1.60 22.08 -7.15
CA ARG A 103 1.99 22.40 -8.54
C ARG A 103 2.01 21.12 -9.40
N TRP A 104 0.86 20.45 -9.50
CA TRP A 104 0.74 19.07 -10.00
C TRP A 104 1.29 18.82 -11.41
N GLU A 105 1.12 19.74 -12.34
CA GLU A 105 1.59 19.60 -13.73
C GLU A 105 3.13 19.61 -13.81
N HIS A 106 3.76 20.44 -12.96
CA HIS A 106 5.21 20.46 -12.82
C HIS A 106 5.70 19.18 -12.12
N ALA A 107 4.93 18.68 -11.15
CA ALA A 107 5.23 17.43 -10.45
C ALA A 107 5.17 16.24 -11.40
N LEU A 108 4.13 16.17 -12.23
CA LEU A 108 3.88 15.14 -13.24
C LEU A 108 4.99 15.10 -14.28
N SER A 109 5.34 16.25 -14.87
CA SER A 109 6.41 16.35 -15.86
C SER A 109 7.76 15.88 -15.30
N ALA A 110 8.05 16.20 -14.04
CA ALA A 110 9.29 15.77 -13.39
C ALA A 110 9.26 14.27 -13.03
N ALA A 111 8.12 13.73 -12.59
CA ALA A 111 7.95 12.31 -12.28
C ALA A 111 8.14 11.44 -13.52
N GLU A 112 7.49 11.80 -14.64
CA GLU A 112 7.58 11.07 -15.90
C GLU A 112 9.04 10.93 -16.37
N GLN A 113 9.78 12.04 -16.36
CA GLN A 113 11.20 12.03 -16.74
C GLN A 113 12.06 11.21 -15.77
N ALA A 114 11.76 11.22 -14.48
CA ALA A 114 12.47 10.39 -13.50
C ALA A 114 12.21 8.89 -13.72
N VAL A 115 10.96 8.50 -13.98
CA VAL A 115 10.57 7.12 -14.35
C VAL A 115 11.34 6.64 -15.57
N ASP A 116 11.41 7.48 -16.60
CA ASP A 116 12.10 7.15 -17.84
C ASP A 116 13.62 6.98 -17.68
N LEU A 117 14.26 7.79 -16.84
CA LEU A 117 15.67 7.66 -16.55
C LEU A 117 15.95 6.43 -15.69
N TYR A 118 15.17 6.19 -14.62
CA TYR A 118 15.37 5.00 -13.81
C TYR A 118 15.13 3.72 -14.61
N ARG A 119 14.15 3.69 -15.51
CA ARG A 119 13.94 2.58 -16.46
C ARG A 119 15.18 2.32 -17.32
N ARG A 120 15.83 3.36 -17.83
CA ARG A 120 17.07 3.27 -18.63
C ARG A 120 18.28 2.81 -17.82
N LEU A 121 18.34 3.16 -16.53
CA LEU A 121 19.45 2.80 -15.63
C LEU A 121 19.38 1.35 -15.13
N MET A 122 18.19 0.75 -15.07
CA MET A 122 17.98 -0.60 -14.53
C MET A 122 18.89 -1.69 -15.13
N PRO A 123 19.11 -1.79 -16.46
CA PRO A 123 19.95 -2.85 -17.02
C PRO A 123 21.42 -2.83 -16.56
N GLY A 124 21.93 -1.66 -16.12
CA GLY A 124 23.32 -1.53 -15.68
C GLY A 124 23.56 -1.87 -14.21
N ASP A 125 22.56 -1.67 -13.35
CA ASP A 125 22.63 -1.96 -11.91
C ASP A 125 21.21 -2.13 -11.33
N PRO A 126 20.57 -3.30 -11.56
CA PRO A 126 19.18 -3.53 -11.15
C PRO A 126 18.99 -3.40 -9.64
N GLU A 127 19.92 -3.93 -8.84
CA GLU A 127 19.84 -3.89 -7.37
C GLU A 127 19.76 -2.46 -6.84
N ARG A 128 20.52 -1.55 -7.45
CA ARG A 128 20.49 -0.13 -7.09
C ARG A 128 19.26 0.59 -7.63
N PHE A 129 18.87 0.37 -8.88
CA PHE A 129 17.89 1.25 -9.54
C PHE A 129 16.45 0.75 -9.47
N GLU A 130 16.22 -0.53 -9.27
CA GLU A 130 14.86 -1.09 -9.22
C GLU A 130 14.02 -0.55 -8.05
N PRO A 131 14.54 -0.41 -6.81
CA PRO A 131 13.79 0.24 -5.72
C PRO A 131 13.47 1.71 -6.03
N ARG A 132 14.42 2.42 -6.67
CA ARG A 132 14.26 3.84 -7.05
C ARG A 132 13.25 4.02 -8.17
N TYR A 133 13.22 3.08 -9.12
CA TYR A 133 12.23 3.02 -10.18
C TYR A 133 10.82 2.82 -9.62
N ALA A 134 10.65 1.89 -8.67
CA ALA A 134 9.35 1.68 -8.01
C ALA A 134 8.86 2.94 -7.27
N ASN A 135 9.77 3.63 -6.56
CA ASN A 135 9.45 4.90 -5.90
C ASN A 135 9.10 6.02 -6.90
N ALA A 136 9.77 6.07 -8.05
CA ALA A 136 9.42 7.03 -9.10
C ALA A 136 8.05 6.71 -9.74
N LEU A 137 7.73 5.44 -9.94
CA LEU A 137 6.40 5.01 -10.42
C LEU A 137 5.30 5.38 -9.43
N ASP A 138 5.49 5.14 -8.14
CA ASP A 138 4.51 5.53 -7.10
C ASP A 138 4.22 7.03 -7.15
N GLN A 139 5.26 7.87 -7.20
CA GLN A 139 5.09 9.33 -7.33
C GLN A 139 4.43 9.73 -8.65
N PHE A 140 4.77 9.06 -9.75
CA PHE A 140 4.13 9.30 -11.05
C PHE A 140 2.65 8.95 -11.03
N GLY A 141 2.26 7.85 -10.38
CA GLY A 141 0.85 7.47 -10.20
C GLY A 141 0.06 8.52 -9.42
N ILE A 142 0.61 9.04 -8.32
CA ILE A 142 -0.02 10.13 -7.56
C ILE A 142 -0.20 11.37 -8.44
N CYS A 143 0.86 11.81 -9.14
CA CYS A 143 0.79 12.99 -9.99
C CYS A 143 -0.21 12.83 -11.15
N LEU A 144 -0.36 11.62 -11.71
CA LEU A 144 -1.37 11.35 -12.73
C LEU A 144 -2.78 11.52 -12.17
N SER A 145 -3.04 10.98 -10.98
CA SER A 145 -4.34 11.10 -10.32
C SER A 145 -4.73 12.55 -10.04
N GLU A 146 -3.80 13.33 -9.49
CA GLU A 146 -4.01 14.75 -9.15
C GLU A 146 -4.15 15.65 -10.39
N CYS A 147 -3.75 15.14 -11.57
CA CYS A 147 -4.00 15.77 -12.86
C CYS A 147 -5.20 15.13 -13.61
N ASP A 148 -6.13 14.49 -12.90
CA ASP A 148 -7.35 13.86 -13.43
C ASP A 148 -7.09 12.76 -14.48
N ARG A 149 -5.93 12.09 -14.44
CA ARG A 149 -5.53 10.99 -15.37
C ARG A 149 -5.55 9.63 -14.68
N LEU A 150 -6.69 9.31 -14.08
CA LEU A 150 -6.83 8.17 -13.18
C LEU A 150 -6.67 6.81 -13.88
N GLU A 151 -7.14 6.69 -15.14
CA GLU A 151 -7.00 5.47 -15.94
C GLU A 151 -5.53 5.11 -16.20
N GLU A 152 -4.64 6.11 -16.22
CA GLU A 152 -3.20 5.93 -16.36
C GLU A 152 -2.50 5.74 -15.01
N ALA A 153 -3.02 6.36 -13.95
CA ALA A 153 -2.45 6.30 -12.60
C ALA A 153 -2.46 4.88 -12.02
N VAL A 154 -3.59 4.18 -12.12
CA VAL A 154 -3.79 2.86 -11.51
C VAL A 154 -2.78 1.81 -12.02
N PRO A 155 -2.60 1.57 -13.33
CA PRO A 155 -1.63 0.57 -13.81
C PRO A 155 -0.17 0.92 -13.45
N VAL A 156 0.16 2.20 -13.33
CA VAL A 156 1.47 2.68 -12.87
C VAL A 156 1.68 2.33 -11.39
N ALA A 157 0.70 2.61 -10.52
CA ALA A 157 0.76 2.28 -9.10
C ALA A 157 0.77 0.77 -8.85
N GLU A 158 -0.04 -0.01 -9.58
CA GLU A 158 -0.01 -1.48 -9.52
C GLU A 158 1.38 -2.03 -9.87
N ARG A 159 2.06 -1.43 -10.86
CA ARG A 159 3.44 -1.81 -11.22
C ARG A 159 4.42 -1.49 -10.11
N ALA A 160 4.31 -0.33 -9.45
CA ALA A 160 5.12 0.02 -8.30
C ALA A 160 4.95 -1.01 -7.17
N VAL A 161 3.71 -1.35 -6.80
CA VAL A 161 3.40 -2.37 -5.78
C VAL A 161 3.97 -3.74 -6.14
N ARG A 162 3.82 -4.19 -7.41
CA ARG A 162 4.41 -5.48 -7.86
C ARG A 162 5.92 -5.52 -7.66
N ILE A 163 6.63 -4.45 -8.01
CA ILE A 163 8.09 -4.37 -7.84
C ILE A 163 8.45 -4.39 -6.35
N VAL A 164 7.81 -3.55 -5.53
CA VAL A 164 8.13 -3.48 -4.08
C VAL A 164 7.79 -4.78 -3.38
N ARG A 165 6.71 -5.49 -3.75
CA ARG A 165 6.40 -6.83 -3.21
C ARG A 165 7.51 -7.85 -3.51
N ARG A 166 7.96 -7.94 -4.77
CA ARG A 166 9.06 -8.83 -5.15
C ARG A 166 10.34 -8.48 -4.38
N LEU A 167 10.64 -7.18 -4.28
CA LEU A 167 11.78 -6.67 -3.55
C LEU A 167 11.71 -6.94 -2.04
N SER A 168 10.51 -6.98 -1.46
CA SER A 168 10.30 -7.26 -0.02
C SER A 168 10.45 -8.74 0.30
N ALA A 169 10.23 -9.65 -0.65
CA ALA A 169 10.40 -11.09 -0.41
C ALA A 169 11.84 -11.48 0.01
N GLY A 170 12.85 -10.73 -0.46
CA GLY A 170 14.26 -10.94 -0.08
C GLY A 170 14.70 -10.18 1.17
N SER A 171 13.95 -9.17 1.62
CA SER A 171 14.27 -8.37 2.82
C SER A 171 12.96 -7.83 3.44
N PRO A 172 12.18 -8.70 4.11
CA PRO A 172 10.79 -8.40 4.49
C PRO A 172 10.63 -7.22 5.44
N ASP A 173 11.61 -6.97 6.30
CA ASP A 173 11.51 -5.93 7.34
C ASP A 173 12.01 -4.58 6.84
N GLU A 174 13.10 -4.55 6.06
CA GLU A 174 13.68 -3.29 5.54
C GLU A 174 12.74 -2.57 4.57
N ARG A 175 12.00 -3.33 3.75
CA ARG A 175 11.13 -2.77 2.70
C ARG A 175 9.66 -2.67 3.08
N LEU A 176 9.32 -3.07 4.31
CA LEU A 176 7.96 -3.01 4.83
C LEU A 176 7.36 -1.59 4.79
N PRO A 177 8.09 -0.50 5.14
CA PRO A 177 7.56 0.86 5.05
C PRO A 177 7.22 1.30 3.61
N ASP A 178 8.07 0.91 2.65
CA ASP A 178 7.85 1.21 1.23
C ASP A 178 6.65 0.45 0.68
N LEU A 179 6.52 -0.83 1.04
CA LEU A 179 5.36 -1.64 0.63
C LEU A 179 4.07 -1.05 1.20
N ALA A 180 4.05 -0.70 2.48
CA ALA A 180 2.89 -0.10 3.13
C ALA A 180 2.44 1.20 2.45
N ARG A 181 3.40 2.08 2.10
CA ARG A 181 3.12 3.33 1.39
C ARG A 181 2.58 3.09 -0.03
N CYS A 182 3.23 2.25 -0.84
CA CYS A 182 2.78 2.01 -2.22
C CYS A 182 1.39 1.35 -2.25
N VAL A 183 1.12 0.41 -1.34
CA VAL A 183 -0.19 -0.26 -1.25
C VAL A 183 -1.28 0.71 -0.76
N GLN A 184 -0.96 1.60 0.17
CA GLN A 184 -1.86 2.68 0.60
C GLN A 184 -2.25 3.58 -0.58
N ASN A 185 -1.27 4.04 -1.36
CA ASN A 185 -1.53 4.90 -2.51
C ASN A 185 -2.35 4.18 -3.59
N LEU A 186 -2.02 2.91 -3.88
CA LEU A 186 -2.82 2.09 -4.78
C LEU A 186 -4.27 1.95 -4.29
N GLY A 187 -4.48 1.75 -2.99
CA GLY A 187 -5.82 1.68 -2.41
C GLY A 187 -6.64 2.94 -2.66
N ALA A 188 -6.06 4.12 -2.41
CA ALA A 188 -6.72 5.39 -2.71
C ALA A 188 -7.07 5.53 -4.19
N LEU A 189 -6.11 5.28 -5.09
CA LEU A 189 -6.34 5.36 -6.54
C LEU A 189 -7.43 4.41 -7.03
N LEU A 190 -7.50 3.19 -6.49
CA LEU A 190 -8.55 2.24 -6.84
C LEU A 190 -9.93 2.70 -6.37
N ILE A 191 -10.02 3.34 -5.19
CA ILE A 191 -11.27 3.90 -4.67
C ILE A 191 -11.76 5.04 -5.56
N ASP A 192 -10.85 5.97 -5.92
CA ASP A 192 -11.16 7.07 -6.83
C ASP A 192 -11.62 6.53 -8.19
N ALA A 193 -11.01 5.43 -8.65
CA ALA A 193 -11.35 4.76 -9.91
C ALA A 193 -12.62 3.91 -9.82
N ARG A 194 -13.36 3.98 -8.70
CA ARG A 194 -14.58 3.21 -8.40
C ARG A 194 -14.35 1.69 -8.40
N ARG A 195 -13.10 1.23 -8.33
CA ARG A 195 -12.70 -0.18 -8.15
C ARG A 195 -12.68 -0.51 -6.65
N PHE A 196 -13.82 -0.31 -6.00
CA PHE A 196 -13.95 -0.30 -4.54
C PHE A 196 -13.49 -1.59 -3.87
N GLU A 197 -13.79 -2.76 -4.43
CA GLU A 197 -13.41 -4.05 -3.83
C GLU A 197 -11.88 -4.18 -3.74
N GLU A 198 -11.19 -3.83 -4.81
CA GLU A 198 -9.73 -3.86 -4.90
C GLU A 198 -9.11 -2.78 -4.03
N GLY A 199 -9.68 -1.58 -4.02
CA GLY A 199 -9.24 -0.45 -3.20
C GLY A 199 -9.37 -0.73 -1.69
N LEU A 200 -10.46 -1.39 -1.29
CA LEU A 200 -10.66 -1.87 0.07
C LEU A 200 -9.61 -2.92 0.45
N HIS A 201 -9.36 -3.90 -0.42
CA HIS A 201 -8.36 -4.93 -0.18
C HIS A 201 -6.95 -4.34 0.01
N ALA A 202 -6.57 -3.40 -0.85
CA ALA A 202 -5.30 -2.68 -0.74
C ALA A 202 -5.24 -1.85 0.54
N THR A 203 -6.29 -1.11 0.89
CA THR A 203 -6.36 -0.34 2.13
C THR A 203 -6.22 -1.22 3.38
N GLU A 204 -6.89 -2.38 3.41
CA GLU A 204 -6.77 -3.35 4.50
C GLU A 204 -5.36 -3.96 4.60
N GLU A 205 -4.72 -4.24 3.47
CA GLU A 205 -3.32 -4.66 3.46
C GLU A 205 -2.41 -3.56 4.01
N ALA A 206 -2.57 -2.30 3.59
CA ALA A 206 -1.80 -1.17 4.12
C ALA A 206 -1.97 -1.02 5.64
N ILE A 207 -3.19 -1.17 6.16
CA ILE A 207 -3.48 -1.19 7.61
C ILE A 207 -2.70 -2.30 8.31
N ARG A 208 -2.73 -3.53 7.77
CA ARG A 208 -1.99 -4.67 8.35
C ARG A 208 -0.48 -4.42 8.37
N LEU A 209 0.08 -3.88 7.28
CA LEU A 209 1.50 -3.56 7.18
C LEU A 209 1.89 -2.44 8.15
N ARG A 210 1.09 -1.38 8.27
CA ARG A 210 1.34 -0.28 9.23
C ARG A 210 1.22 -0.73 10.69
N ARG A 211 0.26 -1.59 11.03
CA ARG A 211 0.17 -2.21 12.37
C ARG A 211 1.36 -3.10 12.70
N ARG A 212 1.97 -3.74 11.69
CA ARG A 212 3.22 -4.49 11.89
C ARG A 212 4.38 -3.54 12.20
N LEU A 213 4.51 -2.46 11.45
CA LEU A 213 5.53 -1.43 11.68
C LEU A 213 5.37 -0.72 13.04
N ASP A 214 4.15 -0.45 13.46
CA ASP A 214 3.87 0.19 14.76
C ASP A 214 4.18 -0.71 15.96
N ARG A 215 4.16 -2.05 15.79
CA ARG A 215 4.64 -2.96 16.84
C ARG A 215 6.13 -2.83 17.09
N ASP A 216 6.91 -2.54 16.05
CA ASP A 216 8.37 -2.39 16.15
C ASP A 216 8.74 -0.96 16.61
N GLU A 217 7.92 0.04 16.28
CA GLU A 217 8.09 1.44 16.68
C GLU A 217 6.76 2.06 17.15
N PRO A 218 6.32 1.78 18.39
CA PRO A 218 5.00 2.21 18.88
C PRO A 218 4.77 3.72 18.79
N GLY A 219 3.63 4.11 18.22
CA GLY A 219 3.19 5.51 18.09
C GLY A 219 3.77 6.24 16.88
N ARG A 220 4.74 5.67 16.17
CA ARG A 220 5.34 6.31 14.99
C ARG A 220 4.36 6.40 13.82
N TYR A 221 3.40 5.48 13.72
CA TYR A 221 2.51 5.36 12.57
C TYR A 221 1.04 5.63 12.91
N GLU A 222 0.74 6.15 14.11
CA GLU A 222 -0.62 6.35 14.61
C GLU A 222 -1.47 7.25 13.71
N THR A 223 -0.92 8.38 13.26
CA THR A 223 -1.61 9.33 12.36
C THR A 223 -1.93 8.69 11.02
N VAL A 224 -0.96 8.03 10.40
CA VAL A 224 -1.12 7.33 9.12
C VAL A 224 -2.12 6.19 9.25
N LEU A 225 -2.11 5.46 10.37
CA LEU A 225 -3.08 4.41 10.64
C LEU A 225 -4.49 4.97 10.79
N ALA A 226 -4.66 6.11 11.46
CA ALA A 226 -5.95 6.79 11.56
C ALA A 226 -6.46 7.25 10.18
N ASP A 227 -5.59 7.80 9.33
CA ASP A 227 -5.94 8.15 7.93
C ASP A 227 -6.38 6.93 7.12
N LEU A 228 -5.64 5.83 7.22
CA LEU A 228 -6.00 4.58 6.54
C LEU A 228 -7.34 4.02 7.00
N LEU A 229 -7.62 4.05 8.31
CA LEU A 229 -8.89 3.61 8.86
C LEU A 229 -10.05 4.50 8.37
N ARG A 230 -9.85 5.83 8.35
CA ARG A 230 -10.82 6.76 7.77
C ARG A 230 -11.06 6.51 6.28
N ASN A 231 -10.00 6.30 5.50
CA ASN A 231 -10.10 6.03 4.07
C ASN A 231 -10.81 4.70 3.80
N ARG A 232 -10.56 3.69 4.63
CA ARG A 232 -11.31 2.42 4.60
C ARG A 232 -12.80 2.68 4.84
N ASP A 233 -13.14 3.34 5.93
CA ASP A 233 -14.54 3.58 6.30
C ASP A 233 -15.26 4.47 5.26
N LEU A 234 -14.54 5.42 4.68
CA LEU A 234 -15.02 6.22 3.54
C LEU A 234 -15.29 5.34 2.33
N CYS A 235 -14.33 4.52 1.90
CA CYS A 235 -14.47 3.57 0.79
C CYS A 235 -15.69 2.67 0.96
N LEU A 236 -15.83 2.09 2.15
CA LEU A 236 -16.96 1.24 2.52
C LEU A 236 -18.29 2.00 2.35
N THR A 237 -18.36 3.23 2.85
CA THR A 237 -19.56 4.07 2.75
C THR A 237 -19.89 4.47 1.31
N THR A 238 -18.89 4.88 0.51
CA THR A 238 -19.08 5.24 -0.90
C THR A 238 -19.46 4.03 -1.74
N TRP A 239 -18.89 2.87 -1.45
CA TRP A 239 -19.26 1.62 -2.10
C TRP A 239 -20.70 1.20 -1.77
N THR A 240 -21.10 1.19 -0.48
CA THR A 240 -22.47 0.85 -0.08
C THR A 240 -23.48 1.74 -0.79
N ARG A 241 -23.20 3.05 -0.87
CA ARG A 241 -24.04 3.99 -1.62
C ARG A 241 -24.08 3.65 -3.12
N HIS A 242 -22.92 3.40 -3.73
CA HIS A 242 -22.83 3.07 -5.14
C HIS A 242 -23.63 1.81 -5.50
N VAL A 243 -23.54 0.78 -4.67
CA VAL A 243 -24.29 -0.46 -4.88
C VAL A 243 -25.77 -0.25 -4.63
N ALA A 244 -26.16 0.50 -3.59
CA ALA A 244 -27.55 0.84 -3.33
C ALA A 244 -28.19 1.65 -4.48
N GLU A 245 -27.44 2.52 -5.15
CA GLU A 245 -27.90 3.26 -6.33
C GLU A 245 -28.13 2.36 -7.55
N GLN A 246 -27.44 1.22 -7.63
CA GLN A 246 -27.53 0.26 -8.74
C GLN A 246 -28.47 -0.91 -8.45
N ALA A 247 -28.84 -1.09 -7.17
CA ALA A 247 -29.66 -2.18 -6.71
C ALA A 247 -31.09 -2.08 -7.28
N ALA A 248 -31.67 -3.23 -7.64
CA ALA A 248 -33.07 -3.27 -8.03
C ALA A 248 -34.00 -2.94 -6.84
N PRO A 249 -35.26 -2.51 -7.06
CA PRO A 249 -36.16 -2.10 -5.97
C PRO A 249 -36.44 -3.17 -4.90
N ASP A 250 -36.21 -4.44 -5.22
CA ASP A 250 -36.36 -5.61 -4.34
C ASP A 250 -35.04 -6.08 -3.70
N GLU A 251 -33.91 -5.47 -4.06
CA GLU A 251 -32.60 -5.77 -3.50
C GLU A 251 -32.31 -4.99 -2.21
N VAL A 252 -31.69 -5.64 -1.23
CA VAL A 252 -31.38 -5.09 0.09
C VAL A 252 -29.86 -5.06 0.30
N VAL A 253 -29.31 -3.90 0.64
CA VAL A 253 -27.87 -3.73 0.92
C VAL A 253 -27.60 -3.84 2.42
N LEU A 254 -27.05 -4.97 2.89
CA LEU A 254 -26.80 -5.23 4.32
C LEU A 254 -25.34 -5.01 4.78
N GLY A 255 -24.67 -3.98 4.26
CA GLY A 255 -23.40 -3.54 4.86
C GLY A 255 -22.35 -3.04 3.88
N PRO A 256 -21.08 -2.96 4.32
CA PRO A 256 -20.01 -2.36 3.55
C PRO A 256 -19.18 -3.35 2.72
N TYR A 257 -19.40 -4.66 2.84
CA TYR A 257 -18.65 -5.67 2.09
C TYR A 257 -19.47 -6.27 0.95
N PRO A 258 -18.95 -6.31 -0.29
CA PRO A 258 -19.61 -6.96 -1.42
C PRO A 258 -19.84 -8.44 -1.19
N LEU A 259 -21.03 -8.91 -1.56
CA LEU A 259 -21.23 -10.32 -1.81
C LEU A 259 -20.57 -10.71 -3.14
N CYS A 260 -20.00 -11.89 -3.15
CA CYS A 260 -19.54 -12.57 -4.36
C CYS A 260 -20.72 -12.90 -5.30
N ASP A 261 -20.45 -13.06 -6.61
CA ASP A 261 -21.51 -13.26 -7.62
C ASP A 261 -22.40 -14.48 -7.34
N ALA A 262 -21.83 -15.57 -6.81
CA ALA A 262 -22.61 -16.73 -6.38
C ALA A 262 -23.56 -16.40 -5.22
N CYS A 263 -23.15 -15.59 -4.24
CA CYS A 263 -24.04 -15.21 -3.14
C CYS A 263 -25.06 -14.14 -3.52
N LYS A 264 -24.75 -13.25 -4.47
CA LYS A 264 -25.76 -12.34 -5.05
C LYS A 264 -26.91 -13.13 -5.68
N GLN A 265 -26.60 -14.23 -6.37
CA GLN A 265 -27.61 -15.08 -7.02
C GLN A 265 -28.49 -15.86 -6.03
N VAL A 266 -27.96 -16.24 -4.86
CA VAL A 266 -28.64 -17.16 -3.93
C VAL A 266 -29.36 -16.40 -2.80
N ASN A 267 -28.93 -15.19 -2.44
CA ASN A 267 -29.44 -14.47 -1.26
C ASN A 267 -30.63 -13.53 -1.51
N GLY A 268 -31.46 -13.80 -2.53
CA GLY A 268 -32.78 -13.16 -2.67
C GLY A 268 -32.76 -11.62 -2.68
N GLY A 269 -31.72 -11.04 -3.29
CA GLY A 269 -31.55 -9.59 -3.43
C GLY A 269 -30.55 -8.95 -2.46
N LEU A 270 -29.89 -9.73 -1.59
CA LEU A 270 -28.73 -9.22 -0.84
C LEU A 270 -27.53 -9.03 -1.76
N VAL A 271 -26.92 -7.85 -1.68
CA VAL A 271 -25.71 -7.50 -2.46
C VAL A 271 -24.51 -7.13 -1.57
N ALA A 272 -24.72 -6.99 -0.26
CA ALA A 272 -23.69 -6.62 0.71
C ALA A 272 -23.92 -7.21 2.11
N VAL A 273 -22.84 -7.32 2.91
CA VAL A 273 -22.84 -7.82 4.30
C VAL A 273 -21.91 -7.00 5.21
N ARG A 274 -22.05 -7.17 6.54
CA ARG A 274 -21.33 -6.39 7.57
C ARG A 274 -19.86 -6.74 7.78
N HIS A 275 -19.43 -7.96 7.44
CA HIS A 275 -18.08 -8.46 7.68
C HIS A 275 -17.40 -8.93 6.39
N ARG A 276 -16.07 -8.98 6.40
CA ARG A 276 -15.30 -9.44 5.25
C ARG A 276 -15.58 -10.91 4.94
N GLN A 277 -16.18 -11.17 3.78
CA GLN A 277 -16.48 -12.53 3.34
C GLN A 277 -15.29 -13.20 2.65
N VAL A 278 -15.25 -14.52 2.73
CA VAL A 278 -14.44 -15.38 1.87
C VAL A 278 -15.28 -16.55 1.37
N HIS A 279 -14.98 -17.04 0.18
CA HIS A 279 -15.64 -18.21 -0.38
C HIS A 279 -15.05 -19.50 0.17
N VAL A 280 -15.91 -20.34 0.74
CA VAL A 280 -15.55 -21.68 1.21
C VAL A 280 -16.33 -22.71 0.39
N ARG A 281 -15.64 -23.75 -0.09
CA ARG A 281 -16.24 -24.90 -0.76
C ARG A 281 -15.76 -26.18 -0.07
N ALA A 282 -16.69 -26.95 0.48
CA ALA A 282 -16.39 -28.21 1.19
C ALA A 282 -17.64 -29.10 1.25
N HIS A 283 -17.45 -30.42 1.27
CA HIS A 283 -18.54 -31.41 1.42
C HIS A 283 -19.71 -31.24 0.42
N GLY A 284 -19.42 -30.81 -0.81
CA GLY A 284 -20.43 -30.57 -1.84
C GLY A 284 -21.25 -29.28 -1.64
N LYS A 285 -20.86 -28.43 -0.68
CA LYS A 285 -21.48 -27.14 -0.36
C LYS A 285 -20.52 -26.00 -0.69
N GLU A 286 -21.08 -24.84 -1.00
CA GLU A 286 -20.32 -23.60 -1.19
C GLU A 286 -21.11 -22.40 -0.67
N SER A 287 -20.44 -21.48 0.01
CA SER A 287 -21.03 -20.20 0.45
C SER A 287 -19.93 -19.14 0.67
N CYS A 288 -20.31 -17.86 0.64
CA CYS A 288 -19.51 -16.79 1.23
C CYS A 288 -19.77 -16.79 2.76
N VAL A 289 -18.69 -16.80 3.54
CA VAL A 289 -18.74 -16.78 5.02
C VAL A 289 -17.75 -15.75 5.55
N ASP A 290 -17.97 -15.23 6.75
CA ASP A 290 -17.04 -14.29 7.38
C ASP A 290 -15.62 -14.87 7.45
N GLN A 291 -14.61 -14.03 7.21
CA GLN A 291 -13.21 -14.45 7.15
C GLN A 291 -12.75 -15.15 8.44
N GLY A 292 -13.27 -14.72 9.60
CA GLY A 292 -13.00 -15.36 10.89
C GLY A 292 -13.58 -16.77 11.00
N LEU A 293 -14.74 -17.01 10.39
CA LEU A 293 -15.45 -18.29 10.39
C LEU A 293 -14.88 -19.29 9.36
N ALA A 294 -14.24 -18.80 8.31
CA ALA A 294 -13.82 -19.60 7.16
C ALA A 294 -13.03 -20.87 7.51
N GLY A 295 -12.18 -20.80 8.54
CA GLY A 295 -11.33 -21.92 8.97
C GLY A 295 -12.10 -23.10 9.57
N ILE A 296 -13.32 -22.89 10.08
CA ILE A 296 -14.12 -23.93 10.73
C ILE A 296 -15.33 -24.37 9.90
N MET A 297 -15.79 -23.54 8.94
CA MET A 297 -17.00 -23.82 8.15
C MET A 297 -16.91 -25.11 7.34
N ALA A 298 -15.73 -25.44 6.80
CA ALA A 298 -15.55 -26.68 6.06
C ALA A 298 -15.84 -27.92 6.92
N GLY A 299 -15.27 -27.99 8.13
CA GLY A 299 -15.52 -29.11 9.05
C GLY A 299 -16.94 -29.11 9.60
N LEU A 300 -17.49 -27.93 9.90
CA LEU A 300 -18.87 -27.79 10.35
C LEU A 300 -19.86 -28.33 9.31
N TRP A 301 -19.63 -28.06 8.03
CA TRP A 301 -20.46 -28.56 6.93
C TRP A 301 -20.38 -30.07 6.68
N ALA A 302 -19.42 -30.77 7.28
CA ALA A 302 -19.40 -32.23 7.27
C ALA A 302 -20.50 -32.83 8.15
N VAL A 303 -20.95 -32.09 9.17
CA VAL A 303 -21.85 -32.61 10.23
C VAL A 303 -23.18 -31.87 10.31
N CYS A 304 -23.29 -30.66 9.75
CA CYS A 304 -24.54 -29.92 9.67
C CYS A 304 -24.66 -29.04 8.40
N ASP A 305 -25.88 -28.66 8.10
CA ASP A 305 -26.27 -27.62 7.15
C ASP A 305 -26.55 -26.34 7.91
N THR A 306 -26.08 -25.21 7.40
CA THR A 306 -26.29 -23.89 8.01
C THR A 306 -27.11 -23.01 7.06
N THR A 307 -28.12 -22.31 7.58
CA THR A 307 -28.89 -21.32 6.82
C THR A 307 -28.20 -19.96 6.77
N THR A 308 -27.49 -19.58 7.84
CA THR A 308 -26.67 -18.35 7.91
C THR A 308 -25.45 -18.57 8.80
N CYS A 309 -24.39 -17.81 8.54
CA CYS A 309 -23.21 -17.75 9.40
C CYS A 309 -22.50 -16.39 9.26
N CYS A 310 -22.31 -15.68 10.37
CA CYS A 310 -21.69 -14.34 10.42
C CYS A 310 -21.13 -14.06 11.82
N GLU A 311 -20.43 -12.95 12.00
CA GLU A 311 -20.15 -12.32 13.29
C GLU A 311 -21.22 -11.26 13.60
N ASP A 312 -21.50 -11.03 14.89
CA ASP A 312 -22.40 -9.98 15.36
C ASP A 312 -21.64 -8.65 15.65
N GLU A 313 -22.36 -7.62 16.11
CA GLU A 313 -21.79 -6.29 16.42
C GLU A 313 -20.76 -6.34 17.56
N ASP A 314 -20.81 -7.37 18.41
CA ASP A 314 -19.91 -7.58 19.54
C ASP A 314 -18.72 -8.48 19.19
N GLY A 315 -18.59 -8.89 17.91
CA GLY A 315 -17.51 -9.75 17.42
C GLY A 315 -17.67 -11.22 17.82
N ARG A 316 -18.88 -11.64 18.22
CA ARG A 316 -19.19 -13.05 18.43
C ARG A 316 -19.60 -13.67 17.11
N ALA A 317 -18.97 -14.78 16.77
CA ALA A 317 -19.37 -15.57 15.62
C ALA A 317 -20.68 -16.30 15.92
N TYR A 318 -21.53 -16.47 14.92
CA TYR A 318 -22.71 -17.29 15.00
C TYR A 318 -22.95 -18.11 13.74
N VAL A 319 -23.55 -19.28 13.94
CA VAL A 319 -24.05 -20.14 12.87
C VAL A 319 -25.49 -20.53 13.17
N ALA A 320 -26.33 -20.63 12.15
CA ALA A 320 -27.71 -21.09 12.28
C ALA A 320 -27.86 -22.44 11.59
N PRO A 321 -27.76 -23.57 12.32
CA PRO A 321 -27.97 -24.90 11.73
C PRO A 321 -29.43 -25.09 11.29
N VAL A 322 -29.64 -25.93 10.28
CA VAL A 322 -30.98 -26.39 9.90
C VAL A 322 -31.63 -27.11 11.09
N ALA A 323 -32.95 -26.98 11.22
CA ALA A 323 -33.72 -27.58 12.31
C ALA A 323 -33.38 -29.08 12.49
N GLY A 324 -33.03 -29.46 13.72
CA GLY A 324 -32.64 -30.83 14.08
C GLY A 324 -31.14 -31.14 13.97
N GLN A 325 -30.32 -30.22 13.45
CA GLN A 325 -28.86 -30.41 13.34
C GLN A 325 -28.04 -29.56 14.32
N ALA A 326 -28.70 -28.79 15.19
CA ALA A 326 -28.03 -27.96 16.20
C ALA A 326 -27.09 -28.78 17.09
N PHE A 327 -27.51 -29.97 17.53
CA PHE A 327 -26.69 -30.84 18.39
C PHE A 327 -25.36 -31.25 17.74
N ALA A 328 -25.38 -31.62 16.45
CA ALA A 328 -24.16 -32.01 15.73
C ALA A 328 -23.20 -30.82 15.54
N ALA A 329 -23.76 -29.62 15.32
CA ALA A 329 -22.98 -28.39 15.25
C ALA A 329 -22.35 -28.03 16.60
N GLU A 330 -23.10 -28.14 17.70
CA GLU A 330 -22.62 -27.92 19.07
C GLU A 330 -21.50 -28.91 19.43
N GLU A 331 -21.66 -30.20 19.09
CA GLU A 331 -20.65 -31.23 19.36
C GLU A 331 -19.34 -30.98 18.58
N PHE A 332 -19.44 -30.60 17.31
CA PHE A 332 -18.28 -30.22 16.51
C PHE A 332 -17.55 -29.01 17.09
N LEU A 333 -18.27 -27.94 17.44
CA LEU A 333 -17.67 -26.74 18.02
C LEU A 333 -17.05 -27.02 19.39
N ALA A 334 -17.69 -27.85 20.22
CA ALA A 334 -17.14 -28.32 21.48
C ALA A 334 -15.85 -29.14 21.29
N GLY A 335 -15.78 -29.96 20.24
CA GLY A 335 -14.58 -30.70 19.85
C GLY A 335 -13.39 -29.81 19.47
N LEU A 336 -13.66 -28.58 19.00
CA LEU A 336 -12.65 -27.54 18.77
C LEU A 336 -12.31 -26.72 20.03
N GLY A 337 -12.89 -27.06 21.17
CA GLY A 337 -12.75 -26.33 22.43
C GLY A 337 -13.54 -25.01 22.48
N ILE A 338 -14.48 -24.81 21.55
CA ILE A 338 -15.31 -23.60 21.46
C ILE A 338 -16.57 -23.81 22.32
N ARG A 339 -16.86 -22.84 23.19
CA ARG A 339 -18.12 -22.81 23.95
C ARG A 339 -19.17 -22.05 23.18
N VAL A 340 -20.37 -22.60 23.13
CA VAL A 340 -21.49 -22.11 22.34
C VAL A 340 -22.66 -21.71 23.24
N GLU A 341 -23.30 -20.61 22.89
CA GLU A 341 -24.54 -20.11 23.48
C GLU A 341 -25.65 -20.26 22.45
N ASN A 342 -26.72 -20.98 22.77
CA ASN A 342 -27.83 -21.21 21.85
C ASN A 342 -28.94 -20.19 22.11
N GLU A 343 -29.17 -19.30 21.13
CA GLU A 343 -30.19 -18.27 21.19
C GLU A 343 -31.10 -18.39 19.97
N GLY A 344 -32.36 -18.79 20.18
CA GLY A 344 -33.36 -18.86 19.10
C GLY A 344 -33.01 -19.84 17.98
N GLY A 345 -32.17 -20.86 18.23
CA GLY A 345 -31.73 -21.84 17.23
C GLY A 345 -30.45 -21.45 16.48
N ALA A 346 -29.89 -20.26 16.75
CA ALA A 346 -28.55 -19.89 16.34
C ALA A 346 -27.55 -20.17 17.47
N LEU A 347 -26.35 -20.61 17.08
CA LEU A 347 -25.25 -20.92 18.00
C LEU A 347 -24.24 -19.79 17.94
N TYR A 348 -24.10 -19.03 19.03
CA TYR A 348 -23.16 -17.93 19.19
C TYR A 348 -21.90 -18.39 19.93
N PHE A 349 -20.73 -17.91 19.55
CA PHE A 349 -19.46 -18.30 20.14
C PHE A 349 -18.32 -17.30 19.85
N ALA A 350 -17.27 -17.36 20.66
CA ALA A 350 -16.03 -16.62 20.40
C ALA A 350 -15.08 -17.44 19.51
N LEU A 351 -14.60 -16.83 18.43
CA LEU A 351 -13.59 -17.46 17.58
C LEU A 351 -12.21 -17.46 18.26
N PRO A 352 -11.51 -18.60 18.33
CA PRO A 352 -10.17 -18.65 18.90
C PRO A 352 -9.17 -17.91 17.98
N SER A 353 -8.24 -17.16 18.57
CA SER A 353 -7.25 -16.35 17.84
C SER A 353 -6.34 -17.14 16.88
N SER A 354 -6.34 -18.48 16.96
CA SER A 354 -5.62 -19.43 16.11
C SER A 354 -6.43 -19.96 14.91
N ALA A 355 -7.70 -19.56 14.74
CA ALA A 355 -8.57 -20.10 13.68
C ALA A 355 -8.07 -19.84 12.24
N GLY A 356 -7.17 -18.86 12.05
CA GLY A 356 -6.50 -18.58 10.77
C GLY A 356 -5.54 -19.67 10.28
N SER A 357 -5.29 -20.74 11.05
CA SER A 357 -4.36 -21.82 10.69
C SER A 357 -4.98 -23.21 10.51
N TYR A 358 -6.30 -23.37 10.56
CA TYR A 358 -6.93 -24.66 10.25
C TYR A 358 -6.97 -24.89 8.73
N ARG A 359 -5.83 -25.28 8.15
CA ARG A 359 -5.82 -26.06 6.91
C ARG A 359 -6.03 -27.52 7.32
N MET A 360 -7.27 -27.98 7.22
CA MET A 360 -7.54 -29.42 7.22
C MET A 360 -7.05 -29.96 5.88
N ASP A 361 -6.02 -30.81 5.92
CA ASP A 361 -5.60 -31.62 4.78
C ASP A 361 -6.80 -32.38 4.22
N SER A 362 -7.00 -32.32 2.92
CA SER A 362 -8.14 -32.86 2.19
C SER A 362 -8.20 -34.40 2.14
N ASP A 363 -7.42 -35.11 2.96
CA ASP A 363 -7.16 -36.56 2.83
C ASP A 363 -7.41 -37.36 4.13
N ALA A 364 -8.49 -37.05 4.85
CA ALA A 364 -9.04 -37.97 5.85
C ALA A 364 -10.46 -38.39 5.47
N ARG A 365 -10.57 -39.45 4.66
CA ARG A 365 -11.71 -40.39 4.70
C ARG A 365 -11.39 -41.46 5.75
N PRO A 366 -12.40 -42.12 6.36
CA PRO A 366 -12.17 -43.05 7.48
C PRO A 366 -11.16 -44.14 7.18
#